data_AF-A0A024GA15-F1
#
_entry.id   AF-A0A024GA15-F1
#
_cell.length_a   1.000
_cell.length_b   1.000
_cell.length_c   1.000
_cell.angle_alpha   90.00
_cell.angle_beta   90.00
_cell.angle_gamma   90.00
#
_symmetry.space_group_name_H-M   'P 1'
#
loop_
_entity.id
_entity.type
_entity.pdbx_description
1 polymer ?
#
loop_
_entity_poly.entity_id
_entity_poly.type
_entity_poly.pdbx_seq_one_letter_code
_entity_poly.pdbx_strand_id
1 'polypeptide(L)'
;MMPPDFIAICAAEITIPDTEALRTVLPDSEASFLTEISCGMQEQRNVILPAIKVFFDAYAGRIARSDRTKCYIITYLLLFHLERMGIPDFERHVTATNAPLAMQSLLAFFTDECTLHDSLSTAWREQHDDVYIRKLTTPLREASSELKELCARVLKPSERKVSLPRLVKEPIRRLPELTRAKPDSKSRNRFVSNQEQVIAPQMPVVPFKATPMPQYPNSGPEIKLTTAVILREDAMYQRNQAKAAALLQAFETELRDSLPFYQWKAQMQQQDDRAQASVMAARRLEMAQAQHIAKEAAIAARNDNKRVAQSMKMIAKNLDVERTRQSRQTLSRHRQQMTQIKHIRECAPRNAQDQLRRDKRSQAAELTILLEQERAQKALQVAAEQSKREETLRAIRALHTARGPHIASFDPSETAQLGLLDEMSQSELEARLRAQKAEIAEKEVEKRREIARAKSEKTGKLEGKMANLMRIREARSTQSRRQRMLSQQNQARTQQEHSLAAEQAKADALKAIHERTAKWDAKAADCKRQEKKSDKTRHFRKRK
;
A
#
# COMPACT_ATOMS: atom_id res chain seq x y z
N MET A 1 -13.47 -15.17 -5.56
CA MET A 1 -13.83 -16.60 -5.58
C MET A 1 -13.31 -17.19 -6.87
N MET A 2 -12.65 -18.37 -6.82
CA MET A 2 -12.49 -19.21 -8.01
C MET A 2 -13.82 -19.98 -8.24
N PRO A 3 -14.14 -20.43 -9.47
CA PRO A 3 -15.28 -21.32 -9.69
C PRO A 3 -15.09 -22.66 -8.97
N PRO A 4 -16.15 -23.30 -8.42
CA PRO A 4 -16.03 -24.62 -7.80
C PRO A 4 -15.54 -25.68 -8.81
N ASP A 5 -15.96 -25.59 -10.07
CA ASP A 5 -15.48 -26.38 -11.21
C ASP A 5 -13.94 -26.44 -11.30
N PHE A 6 -13.25 -25.40 -10.83
CA PHE A 6 -11.80 -25.27 -10.99
C PHE A 6 -11.02 -26.30 -10.15
N ILE A 7 -11.59 -26.81 -9.06
CA ILE A 7 -10.94 -27.83 -8.22
C ILE A 7 -10.88 -29.17 -8.98
N ALA A 8 -11.98 -29.54 -9.64
CA ALA A 8 -12.05 -30.70 -10.52
C ALA A 8 -11.15 -30.53 -11.76
N ILE A 9 -11.06 -29.31 -12.32
CA ILE A 9 -10.11 -29.00 -13.39
C ILE A 9 -8.66 -29.19 -12.91
N CYS A 10 -8.30 -28.74 -11.71
CA CYS A 10 -6.96 -28.98 -11.17
C CYS A 10 -6.66 -30.49 -10.99
N ALA A 11 -7.63 -31.30 -10.57
CA ALA A 11 -7.47 -32.76 -10.50
C ALA A 11 -7.30 -33.42 -11.89
N ALA A 12 -7.73 -32.77 -12.97
CA ALA A 12 -7.57 -33.23 -14.36
C ALA A 12 -6.39 -32.57 -15.12
N GLU A 13 -5.87 -31.44 -14.63
CA GLU A 13 -4.77 -30.66 -15.24
C GLU A 13 -3.43 -30.79 -14.48
N ILE A 14 -3.36 -31.58 -13.39
CA ILE A 14 -2.07 -32.01 -12.83
C ILE A 14 -1.51 -33.13 -13.71
N THR A 15 -0.96 -32.73 -14.85
CA THR A 15 0.03 -33.53 -15.58
C THR A 15 1.17 -33.82 -14.61
N ILE A 16 1.57 -35.09 -14.50
CA ILE A 16 2.78 -35.46 -13.74
C ILE A 16 3.95 -34.69 -14.36
N PRO A 17 4.71 -33.90 -13.59
CA PRO A 17 5.76 -33.07 -14.16
C PRO A 17 6.86 -33.96 -14.74
N ASP A 18 7.12 -33.81 -16.05
CA ASP A 18 8.23 -34.45 -16.73
C ASP A 18 9.56 -34.13 -16.03
N THR A 19 10.58 -34.97 -16.23
CA THR A 19 11.90 -34.77 -15.60
C THR A 19 12.53 -33.41 -15.92
N GLU A 20 12.27 -32.86 -17.10
CA GLU A 20 12.63 -31.48 -17.46
C GLU A 20 11.89 -30.43 -16.61
N ALA A 21 10.58 -30.61 -16.39
CA ALA A 21 9.78 -29.71 -15.57
C ALA A 21 10.21 -29.74 -14.09
N LEU A 22 10.50 -30.94 -13.55
CA LEU A 22 11.10 -31.09 -12.22
C LEU A 22 12.44 -30.35 -12.11
N ARG A 23 13.31 -30.45 -13.12
CA ARG A 23 14.61 -29.75 -13.18
C ARG A 23 14.50 -28.21 -13.18
N THR A 24 13.34 -27.64 -13.55
CA THR A 24 13.10 -26.18 -13.40
C THR A 24 12.77 -25.73 -11.97
N VAL A 25 12.30 -26.65 -11.13
CA VAL A 25 11.94 -26.39 -9.72
C VAL A 25 13.05 -26.83 -8.77
N LEU A 26 13.78 -27.89 -9.15
CA LEU A 26 14.90 -28.49 -8.45
C LEU A 26 16.18 -28.35 -9.30
N PRO A 27 16.78 -27.14 -9.38
CA PRO A 27 18.11 -26.99 -9.94
C PRO A 27 19.15 -27.76 -9.12
N ASP A 28 20.23 -28.16 -9.76
CA ASP A 28 21.39 -28.85 -9.18
C ASP A 28 21.13 -30.28 -8.63
N SER A 29 19.91 -30.82 -8.78
CA SER A 29 19.57 -32.23 -8.46
C SER A 29 20.03 -33.24 -9.52
N GLU A 30 20.40 -34.45 -9.08
CA GLU A 30 20.76 -35.57 -9.97
C GLU A 30 19.56 -36.12 -10.75
N ALA A 31 19.80 -36.62 -11.97
CA ALA A 31 18.76 -37.18 -12.83
C ALA A 31 18.08 -38.44 -12.23
N SER A 32 18.86 -39.28 -11.53
CA SER A 32 18.42 -40.40 -10.70
C SER A 32 17.33 -39.98 -9.70
N PHE A 33 17.62 -38.96 -8.89
CA PHE A 33 16.73 -38.40 -7.88
C PHE A 33 15.49 -37.74 -8.51
N LEU A 34 15.63 -37.04 -9.64
CA LEU A 34 14.48 -36.50 -10.38
C LEU A 34 13.57 -37.62 -10.92
N THR A 35 14.13 -38.77 -11.34
CA THR A 35 13.30 -39.94 -11.72
C THR A 35 12.61 -40.59 -10.53
N GLU A 36 13.30 -40.75 -9.39
CA GLU A 36 12.70 -41.25 -8.12
C GLU A 36 11.53 -40.36 -7.68
N ILE A 37 11.69 -39.04 -7.76
CA ILE A 37 10.62 -38.06 -7.49
C ILE A 37 9.44 -38.26 -8.45
N SER A 38 9.67 -38.33 -9.77
CA SER A 38 8.58 -38.48 -10.74
C SER A 38 7.76 -39.77 -10.53
N CYS A 39 8.43 -40.88 -10.23
CA CYS A 39 7.78 -42.17 -9.95
C CYS A 39 6.99 -42.13 -8.63
N GLY A 40 7.62 -41.71 -7.53
CA GLY A 40 6.94 -41.64 -6.24
C GLY A 40 5.80 -40.61 -6.19
N MET A 41 5.87 -39.53 -6.98
CA MET A 41 4.75 -38.59 -7.17
C MET A 41 3.57 -39.18 -7.94
N GLN A 42 3.81 -40.18 -8.80
CA GLN A 42 2.76 -40.94 -9.48
C GLN A 42 2.14 -42.00 -8.55
N GLU A 43 2.96 -42.71 -7.77
CA GLU A 43 2.52 -43.71 -6.79
C GLU A 43 1.71 -43.08 -5.65
N GLN A 44 2.27 -42.04 -5.00
CA GLN A 44 1.68 -41.41 -3.82
C GLN A 44 0.63 -40.34 -4.15
N ARG A 45 0.19 -40.24 -5.42
CA ARG A 45 -0.80 -39.25 -5.89
C ARG A 45 -2.07 -39.22 -5.03
N ASN A 46 -2.50 -40.37 -4.53
CA ASN A 46 -3.72 -40.54 -3.72
C ASN A 46 -3.58 -39.86 -2.33
N VAL A 47 -2.36 -39.68 -1.83
CA VAL A 47 -2.08 -38.90 -0.62
C VAL A 47 -1.91 -37.41 -0.95
N ILE A 48 -1.16 -37.10 -2.01
CA ILE A 48 -0.77 -35.73 -2.37
C ILE A 48 -1.96 -34.91 -2.87
N LEU A 49 -2.84 -35.49 -3.69
CA LEU A 49 -3.95 -34.77 -4.33
C LEU A 49 -5.03 -34.31 -3.33
N PRO A 50 -5.54 -35.13 -2.38
CA PRO A 50 -6.46 -34.65 -1.35
C PRO A 50 -5.85 -33.58 -0.45
N ALA A 51 -4.57 -33.74 -0.07
CA ALA A 51 -3.86 -32.75 0.72
C ALA A 51 -3.80 -31.37 0.04
N ILE A 52 -3.49 -31.36 -1.26
CA ILE A 52 -3.37 -30.13 -2.05
C ILE A 52 -4.73 -29.55 -2.44
N LYS A 53 -5.78 -30.37 -2.56
CA LYS A 53 -7.17 -29.90 -2.70
C LYS A 53 -7.56 -29.05 -1.49
N VAL A 54 -7.44 -29.61 -0.28
CA VAL A 54 -7.75 -28.90 0.98
C VAL A 54 -6.91 -27.62 1.12
N PHE A 55 -5.60 -27.70 0.80
CA PHE A 55 -4.71 -26.54 0.81
C PHE A 55 -5.15 -25.43 -0.17
N PHE A 56 -5.44 -25.77 -1.43
CA PHE A 56 -5.88 -24.76 -2.41
C PHE A 56 -7.27 -24.21 -2.13
N ASP A 57 -8.16 -24.96 -1.49
CA ASP A 57 -9.47 -24.46 -1.07
C ASP A 57 -9.33 -23.41 0.05
N ALA A 58 -8.45 -23.65 1.03
CA ALA A 58 -8.15 -22.70 2.12
C ALA A 58 -7.31 -21.48 1.65
N TYR A 59 -6.39 -21.65 0.69
CA TYR A 59 -5.44 -20.61 0.26
C TYR A 59 -5.68 -20.06 -1.16
N ALA A 60 -6.87 -20.29 -1.74
CA ALA A 60 -7.25 -20.01 -3.13
C ALA A 60 -6.91 -18.59 -3.66
N GLY A 61 -6.85 -17.59 -2.77
CA GLY A 61 -6.55 -16.19 -3.09
C GLY A 61 -5.09 -15.75 -2.90
N ARG A 62 -4.22 -16.60 -2.33
CA ARG A 62 -2.82 -16.25 -1.99
C ARG A 62 -1.77 -16.83 -2.96
N ILE A 63 -2.15 -17.80 -3.79
CA ILE A 63 -1.22 -18.63 -4.59
C ILE A 63 -1.46 -18.37 -6.08
N ALA A 64 -0.40 -18.02 -6.81
CA ALA A 64 -0.47 -17.83 -8.26
C ALA A 64 -0.60 -19.18 -8.99
N ARG A 65 -1.25 -19.20 -10.15
CA ARG A 65 -1.45 -20.44 -10.93
C ARG A 65 -0.13 -21.10 -11.35
N SER A 66 0.92 -20.28 -11.58
CA SER A 66 2.29 -20.68 -11.90
C SER A 66 3.02 -21.43 -10.78
N ASP A 67 2.58 -21.28 -9.53
CA ASP A 67 3.27 -21.88 -8.38
C ASP A 67 2.61 -23.17 -7.88
N ARG A 68 1.54 -23.63 -8.54
CA ARG A 68 0.80 -24.83 -8.11
C ARG A 68 1.56 -26.14 -8.35
N THR A 69 2.24 -26.26 -9.49
CA THR A 69 3.13 -27.40 -9.77
C THR A 69 4.28 -27.45 -8.75
N LYS A 70 4.81 -26.28 -8.38
CA LYS A 70 5.81 -26.13 -7.31
C LYS A 70 5.27 -26.61 -5.97
N CYS A 71 4.06 -26.19 -5.58
CA CYS A 71 3.38 -26.71 -4.38
C CYS A 71 3.15 -28.24 -4.45
N TYR A 72 2.88 -28.81 -5.63
CA TYR A 72 2.73 -30.25 -5.83
C TYR A 72 4.04 -31.02 -5.55
N ILE A 73 5.16 -30.53 -6.11
CA ILE A 73 6.50 -31.11 -5.89
C ILE A 73 6.95 -30.95 -4.43
N ILE A 74 6.80 -29.75 -3.85
CA ILE A 74 7.26 -29.48 -2.48
C ILE A 74 6.40 -30.21 -1.43
N THR A 75 5.10 -30.41 -1.64
CA THR A 75 4.29 -31.28 -0.76
C THR A 75 4.77 -32.74 -0.79
N TYR A 76 5.09 -33.29 -1.96
CA TYR A 76 5.65 -34.65 -2.02
C TYR A 76 6.97 -34.76 -1.24
N LEU A 77 7.87 -33.80 -1.42
CA LEU A 77 9.14 -33.78 -0.69
C LEU A 77 8.93 -33.63 0.83
N LEU A 78 7.99 -32.78 1.25
CA LEU A 78 7.64 -32.55 2.65
C LEU A 78 7.02 -33.80 3.31
N LEU A 79 6.19 -34.57 2.59
CA LEU A 79 5.52 -35.76 3.11
C LEU A 79 6.38 -37.03 3.12
N PHE A 80 7.26 -37.21 2.12
CA PHE A 80 7.94 -38.49 1.88
C PHE A 80 9.47 -38.43 1.88
N HIS A 81 10.08 -37.23 1.79
CA HIS A 81 11.53 -37.06 1.69
C HIS A 81 12.15 -36.22 2.81
N LEU A 82 11.34 -35.61 3.68
CA LEU A 82 11.82 -34.80 4.81
C LEU A 82 12.76 -35.58 5.74
N GLU A 83 12.43 -36.84 6.05
CA GLU A 83 13.29 -37.73 6.87
C GLU A 83 14.58 -38.15 6.15
N ARG A 84 14.54 -38.31 4.80
CA ARG A 84 15.66 -38.82 4.00
C ARG A 84 16.66 -37.73 3.60
N MET A 85 16.20 -36.50 3.38
CA MET A 85 17.03 -35.35 3.02
C MET A 85 17.40 -34.49 4.24
N GLY A 86 16.58 -34.50 5.28
CA GLY A 86 16.66 -33.53 6.36
C GLY A 86 16.20 -32.12 5.96
N ILE A 87 16.02 -31.30 6.99
CA ILE A 87 15.50 -29.92 6.87
C ILE A 87 16.45 -28.93 6.17
N PRO A 88 17.80 -28.98 6.25
CA PRO A 88 18.64 -27.99 5.57
C PRO A 88 18.65 -28.13 4.04
N ASP A 89 18.58 -29.35 3.50
CA ASP A 89 18.48 -29.58 2.06
C ASP A 89 17.06 -29.33 1.53
N PHE A 90 16.04 -29.65 2.32
CA PHE A 90 14.67 -29.19 2.06
C PHE A 90 14.58 -27.64 2.00
N GLU A 91 15.25 -26.90 2.89
CA GLU A 91 15.31 -25.44 2.85
C GLU A 91 15.97 -24.89 1.57
N ARG A 92 17.00 -25.58 1.04
CA ARG A 92 17.61 -25.24 -0.26
C ARG A 92 16.59 -25.38 -1.39
N HIS A 93 15.86 -26.48 -1.46
CA HIS A 93 14.86 -26.74 -2.50
C HIS A 93 13.67 -25.76 -2.42
N VAL A 94 13.14 -25.51 -1.22
CA VAL A 94 12.08 -24.51 -0.96
C VAL A 94 12.53 -23.10 -1.36
N THR A 95 13.80 -22.75 -1.14
CA THR A 95 14.36 -21.45 -1.53
C THR A 95 14.59 -21.33 -3.04
N ALA A 96 15.08 -22.39 -3.69
CA ALA A 96 15.32 -22.44 -5.14
C ALA A 96 14.02 -22.29 -5.98
N THR A 97 12.89 -22.69 -5.40
CA THR A 97 11.54 -22.67 -6.00
C THR A 97 11.04 -21.27 -6.40
N ASN A 98 11.67 -20.18 -5.92
CA ASN A 98 11.39 -18.79 -6.28
C ASN A 98 9.90 -18.36 -6.08
N ALA A 99 9.20 -18.95 -5.09
CA ALA A 99 7.78 -18.68 -4.82
C ALA A 99 7.50 -18.47 -3.32
N PRO A 100 8.15 -17.49 -2.64
CA PRO A 100 8.21 -17.42 -1.18
C PRO A 100 6.84 -17.35 -0.49
N LEU A 101 5.87 -16.60 -1.04
CA LEU A 101 4.52 -16.49 -0.46
C LEU A 101 3.72 -17.81 -0.56
N ALA A 102 3.88 -18.56 -1.65
CA ALA A 102 3.24 -19.85 -1.84
C ALA A 102 3.87 -20.92 -0.94
N MET A 103 5.20 -20.92 -0.82
CA MET A 103 5.93 -21.83 0.07
C MET A 103 5.63 -21.54 1.55
N GLN A 104 5.62 -20.27 1.96
CA GLN A 104 5.22 -19.88 3.32
C GLN A 104 3.79 -20.32 3.62
N SER A 105 2.86 -20.15 2.67
CA SER A 105 1.47 -20.60 2.82
C SER A 105 1.36 -22.12 3.00
N LEU A 106 2.13 -22.89 2.23
CA LEU A 106 2.19 -24.34 2.28
C LEU A 106 2.76 -24.83 3.61
N LEU A 107 3.90 -24.28 4.04
CA LEU A 107 4.53 -24.62 5.32
C LEU A 107 3.63 -24.27 6.51
N ALA A 108 2.97 -23.11 6.48
CA ALA A 108 1.99 -22.73 7.52
C ALA A 108 0.80 -23.70 7.56
N PHE A 109 0.32 -24.20 6.42
CA PHE A 109 -0.79 -25.15 6.36
C PHE A 109 -0.45 -26.54 6.93
N PHE A 110 0.77 -27.06 6.67
CA PHE A 110 1.22 -28.36 7.19
C PHE A 110 1.81 -28.31 8.61
N THR A 111 2.01 -27.12 9.20
CA THR A 111 2.53 -26.95 10.57
C THR A 111 1.50 -26.44 11.58
N ASP A 112 0.30 -26.07 11.13
CA ASP A 112 -0.88 -25.91 11.99
C ASP A 112 -1.43 -27.30 12.35
N GLU A 113 -1.74 -27.51 13.64
CA GLU A 113 -2.16 -28.80 14.15
C GLU A 113 -3.66 -29.04 13.93
N CYS A 114 -4.45 -27.97 13.84
CA CYS A 114 -5.89 -28.04 13.56
C CYS A 114 -6.16 -28.46 12.11
N THR A 115 -5.43 -27.89 11.14
CA THR A 115 -5.52 -28.31 9.73
C THR A 115 -5.10 -29.76 9.56
N LEU A 116 -4.02 -30.19 10.22
CA LEU A 116 -3.49 -31.55 10.16
C LEU A 116 -4.48 -32.60 10.71
N HIS A 117 -5.06 -32.35 11.89
CA HIS A 117 -5.99 -33.26 12.54
C HIS A 117 -7.39 -33.24 11.93
N ASP A 118 -7.97 -32.06 11.67
CA ASP A 118 -9.39 -31.97 11.31
C ASP A 118 -9.59 -31.99 9.80
N SER A 119 -8.81 -31.23 9.04
CA SER A 119 -9.04 -31.00 7.60
C SER A 119 -8.27 -31.97 6.70
N LEU A 120 -7.03 -32.30 7.06
CA LEU A 120 -6.16 -33.17 6.29
C LEU A 120 -6.45 -34.65 6.55
N SER A 121 -6.59 -35.03 7.82
CA SER A 121 -6.90 -36.42 8.18
C SER A 121 -8.30 -36.85 7.73
N THR A 122 -9.30 -35.95 7.67
CA THR A 122 -10.61 -36.29 7.08
C THR A 122 -10.53 -36.52 5.57
N ALA A 123 -9.73 -35.73 4.84
CA ALA A 123 -9.50 -35.93 3.41
C ALA A 123 -8.72 -37.22 3.09
N TRP A 124 -7.86 -37.69 3.99
CA TRP A 124 -7.14 -38.96 3.82
C TRP A 124 -7.92 -40.20 4.28
N ARG A 125 -8.84 -40.08 5.26
CA ARG A 125 -9.73 -41.16 5.72
C ARG A 125 -10.63 -41.74 4.63
N GLU A 126 -10.84 -41.03 3.53
CA GLU A 126 -11.58 -41.52 2.36
C GLU A 126 -10.82 -42.63 1.60
N GLN A 127 -9.49 -42.70 1.71
CA GLN A 127 -8.63 -43.59 0.90
C GLN A 127 -7.57 -44.38 1.69
N HIS A 128 -7.34 -44.06 2.97
CA HIS A 128 -6.27 -44.65 3.77
C HIS A 128 -6.66 -44.89 5.23
N ASP A 129 -6.11 -45.95 5.85
CA ASP A 129 -6.32 -46.30 7.26
C ASP A 129 -5.69 -45.30 8.23
N ASP A 130 -6.29 -45.16 9.43
CA ASP A 130 -5.78 -44.35 10.54
C ASP A 130 -4.31 -44.67 10.92
N VAL A 131 -3.87 -45.92 10.75
CA VAL A 131 -2.48 -46.32 11.02
C VAL A 131 -1.50 -45.69 10.03
N TYR A 132 -1.88 -45.65 8.75
CA TYR A 132 -1.09 -45.03 7.68
C TYR A 132 -1.13 -43.50 7.78
N ILE A 133 -2.30 -42.92 8.09
CA ILE A 133 -2.45 -41.47 8.35
C ILE A 133 -1.60 -41.02 9.54
N ARG A 134 -1.52 -41.83 10.62
CA ARG A 134 -0.60 -41.57 11.74
C ARG A 134 0.86 -41.60 11.28
N LYS A 135 1.27 -42.60 10.50
CA LYS A 135 2.63 -42.69 9.93
C LYS A 135 3.00 -41.48 9.05
N LEU A 136 2.05 -40.89 8.33
CA LEU A 136 2.26 -39.67 7.54
C LEU A 136 2.31 -38.39 8.39
N THR A 137 1.73 -38.39 9.59
CA THR A 137 1.60 -37.18 10.43
C THR A 137 2.60 -37.11 11.59
N THR A 138 3.24 -38.23 11.98
CA THR A 138 4.34 -38.22 12.96
C THR A 138 5.57 -37.39 12.50
N PRO A 139 6.10 -37.51 11.26
CA PRO A 139 7.32 -36.79 10.87
C PRO A 139 7.08 -35.28 10.79
N LEU A 140 5.90 -34.87 10.32
CA LEU A 140 5.47 -33.47 10.28
C LEU A 140 5.32 -32.85 11.68
N ARG A 141 4.89 -33.65 12.66
CA ARG A 141 4.74 -33.22 14.06
C ARG A 141 6.11 -33.05 14.73
N GLU A 142 7.00 -34.01 14.54
CA GLU A 142 8.35 -34.00 15.08
C GLU A 142 9.17 -32.84 14.49
N ALA A 143 9.10 -32.64 13.16
CA ALA A 143 9.72 -31.50 12.47
C ALA A 143 8.97 -30.17 12.63
N SER A 144 7.84 -30.11 13.36
CA SER A 144 6.92 -28.96 13.31
C SER A 144 7.52 -27.64 13.84
N SER A 145 8.45 -27.70 14.80
CA SER A 145 9.19 -26.55 15.31
C SER A 145 10.13 -25.97 14.26
N GLU A 146 10.98 -26.80 13.68
CA GLU A 146 11.95 -26.41 12.65
C GLU A 146 11.28 -25.94 11.36
N LEU A 147 10.17 -26.56 10.96
CA LEU A 147 9.36 -26.12 9.83
C LEU A 147 8.67 -24.76 10.09
N LYS A 148 8.27 -24.46 11.34
CA LYS A 148 7.77 -23.13 11.74
C LYS A 148 8.89 -22.07 11.68
N GLU A 149 10.12 -22.41 12.07
CA GLU A 149 11.27 -21.51 11.88
C GLU A 149 11.60 -21.30 10.39
N LEU A 150 11.62 -22.37 9.59
CA LEU A 150 11.88 -22.33 8.15
C LEU A 150 10.83 -21.45 7.44
N CYS A 151 9.56 -21.56 7.83
CA CYS A 151 8.49 -20.68 7.38
C CYS A 151 8.77 -19.19 7.70
N ALA A 152 9.36 -18.89 8.86
CA ALA A 152 9.81 -17.55 9.23
C ALA A 152 11.12 -17.10 8.53
N ARG A 153 11.97 -18.04 8.08
CA ARG A 153 13.16 -17.75 7.26
C ARG A 153 12.79 -17.43 5.81
N VAL A 154 11.92 -18.23 5.18
CA VAL A 154 11.51 -18.08 3.77
C VAL A 154 10.84 -16.74 3.46
N LEU A 155 10.22 -16.09 4.44
CA LEU A 155 9.65 -14.72 4.27
C LEU A 155 10.73 -13.63 4.19
N LYS A 156 11.92 -13.83 4.77
CA LYS A 156 13.00 -12.83 4.73
C LYS A 156 13.59 -12.83 3.32
N PRO A 157 13.57 -11.70 2.58
CA PRO A 157 14.20 -11.64 1.27
C PRO A 157 15.68 -11.97 1.40
N SER A 158 16.12 -13.03 0.72
CA SER A 158 17.52 -13.45 0.75
C SER A 158 18.40 -12.32 0.21
N GLU A 159 19.32 -11.79 1.02
CA GLU A 159 20.27 -10.72 0.64
C GLU A 159 21.39 -11.26 -0.30
N ARG A 160 20.99 -11.98 -1.35
CA ARG A 160 21.86 -12.41 -2.44
C ARG A 160 22.32 -11.15 -3.19
N LYS A 161 23.59 -10.80 -2.96
CA LYS A 161 24.28 -9.63 -3.52
C LYS A 161 24.37 -9.71 -5.05
N VAL A 162 23.32 -9.28 -5.74
CA VAL A 162 23.35 -9.03 -7.19
C VAL A 162 23.61 -7.55 -7.43
N SER A 163 24.82 -7.25 -7.90
CA SER A 163 25.35 -5.89 -8.01
C SER A 163 24.77 -5.12 -9.20
N LEU A 164 23.72 -4.33 -8.97
CA LEU A 164 23.28 -3.26 -9.89
C LEU A 164 23.30 -1.91 -9.17
N PRO A 165 23.80 -0.83 -9.81
CA PRO A 165 24.10 0.43 -9.13
C PRO A 165 22.83 1.17 -8.70
N ARG A 166 22.59 1.25 -7.39
CA ARG A 166 21.54 2.09 -6.83
C ARG A 166 21.90 3.58 -6.99
N LEU A 167 21.07 4.30 -7.74
CA LEU A 167 20.92 5.74 -7.55
C LEU A 167 20.48 6.00 -6.09
N VAL A 168 21.31 6.73 -5.35
CA VAL A 168 21.07 7.03 -3.93
C VAL A 168 19.89 7.98 -3.80
N LYS A 169 18.86 7.57 -3.05
CA LYS A 169 17.85 8.47 -2.50
C LYS A 169 18.21 8.73 -1.04
N GLU A 170 18.42 10.00 -0.70
CA GLU A 170 18.69 10.42 0.67
C GLU A 170 17.49 10.16 1.59
N PRO A 171 17.72 9.88 2.89
CA PRO A 171 16.63 9.62 3.84
C PRO A 171 15.85 10.90 4.16
N ILE A 172 14.52 10.82 4.05
CA ILE A 172 13.60 11.91 4.37
C ILE A 172 13.74 12.28 5.86
N ARG A 173 14.19 13.51 6.15
CA ARG A 173 14.17 14.09 7.50
C ARG A 173 12.70 14.29 7.94
N ARG A 174 12.41 13.98 9.21
CA ARG A 174 11.06 14.11 9.79
C ARG A 174 10.56 15.57 9.68
N LEU A 175 9.31 15.76 9.26
CA LEU A 175 8.67 17.08 9.31
C LEU A 175 8.39 17.48 10.77
N PRO A 176 8.58 18.75 11.15
CA PRO A 176 8.10 19.28 12.44
C PRO A 176 6.56 19.35 12.49
N GLU A 177 6.00 19.26 13.70
CA GLU A 177 4.57 19.39 13.93
C GLU A 177 4.08 20.84 13.72
N LEU A 178 3.13 21.02 12.80
CA LEU A 178 2.54 22.33 12.49
C LEU A 178 1.48 22.73 13.53
N THR A 179 1.89 23.53 14.52
CA THR A 179 0.96 24.24 15.39
C THR A 179 0.15 25.27 14.61
N ARG A 180 -1.15 25.41 14.92
CA ARG A 180 -2.10 26.24 14.14
C ARG A 180 -1.88 27.74 14.38
N ALA A 181 -1.29 28.43 13.41
CA ALA A 181 -1.31 29.89 13.35
C ALA A 181 -2.71 30.44 13.00
N LYS A 182 -3.03 31.65 13.45
CA LYS A 182 -4.28 32.36 13.11
C LYS A 182 -4.19 32.99 11.72
N PRO A 183 -5.30 33.11 10.96
CA PRO A 183 -5.30 33.81 9.68
C PRO A 183 -5.29 35.33 9.90
N ASP A 184 -4.27 36.00 9.35
CA ASP A 184 -4.24 37.47 9.27
C ASP A 184 -4.68 37.93 7.87
N SER A 185 -5.51 38.97 7.79
CA SER A 185 -6.46 39.16 6.68
C SER A 185 -5.96 40.04 5.52
N LYS A 186 -4.70 40.48 5.54
CA LYS A 186 -4.20 41.58 4.69
C LYS A 186 -3.30 41.17 3.51
N SER A 187 -2.98 39.89 3.32
CA SER A 187 -2.01 39.43 2.30
C SER A 187 -2.60 39.17 0.90
N ARG A 188 -3.94 39.09 0.76
CA ARG A 188 -4.58 38.51 -0.45
C ARG A 188 -4.51 39.39 -1.72
N ASN A 189 -4.28 40.69 -1.59
CA ASN A 189 -4.38 41.64 -2.71
C ASN A 189 -3.03 42.03 -3.37
N ARG A 190 -1.93 41.29 -3.14
CA ARG A 190 -0.61 41.59 -3.75
C ARG A 190 -0.14 40.57 -4.82
N PHE A 191 -0.96 39.58 -5.16
CA PHE A 191 -0.59 38.51 -6.10
C PHE A 191 -1.21 38.63 -7.51
N VAL A 192 -2.05 39.65 -7.76
CA VAL A 192 -2.84 39.77 -9.01
C VAL A 192 -2.27 40.81 -9.99
N SER A 193 -1.34 41.67 -9.57
CA SER A 193 -0.88 42.83 -10.36
C SER A 193 0.54 42.74 -10.93
N ASN A 194 1.25 41.61 -10.72
CA ASN A 194 2.67 41.46 -11.09
C ASN A 194 2.92 40.33 -12.12
N GLN A 195 1.91 39.91 -12.89
CA GLN A 195 2.05 38.80 -13.87
C GLN A 195 2.21 39.23 -15.33
N GLU A 196 2.08 40.52 -15.67
CA GLU A 196 2.17 41.00 -17.07
C GLU A 196 3.57 41.47 -17.52
N GLN A 197 4.57 41.54 -16.63
CA GLN A 197 5.89 42.10 -16.95
C GLN A 197 7.07 41.28 -16.40
N VAL A 198 7.19 40.01 -16.82
CA VAL A 198 8.49 39.31 -16.80
C VAL A 198 8.75 38.64 -18.15
N ILE A 199 9.82 39.12 -18.79
CA ILE A 199 10.42 38.70 -20.06
C ILE A 199 10.42 37.17 -20.25
N ALA A 200 9.96 36.69 -21.40
CA ALA A 200 9.91 35.28 -21.71
C ALA A 200 11.31 34.68 -21.97
N PRO A 201 11.70 33.58 -21.29
CA PRO A 201 12.83 32.77 -21.73
C PRO A 201 12.43 32.00 -22.99
N GLN A 202 13.13 32.23 -24.11
CA GLN A 202 12.87 31.54 -25.38
C GLN A 202 13.36 30.08 -25.34
N MET A 203 12.61 29.21 -24.67
CA MET A 203 12.64 27.77 -24.97
C MET A 203 11.58 27.50 -26.04
N PRO A 204 11.94 26.90 -27.20
CA PRO A 204 10.94 26.50 -28.17
C PRO A 204 10.11 25.36 -27.57
N VAL A 205 8.90 25.67 -27.12
CA VAL A 205 7.89 24.67 -26.78
C VAL A 205 7.47 24.00 -28.08
N VAL A 206 8.23 22.96 -28.47
CA VAL A 206 7.81 22.04 -29.52
C VAL A 206 6.53 21.37 -29.00
N PRO A 207 5.34 21.65 -29.57
CA PRO A 207 4.14 21.00 -29.10
C PRO A 207 4.31 19.51 -29.37
N PHE A 208 4.09 18.67 -28.36
CA PHE A 208 4.08 17.22 -28.52
C PHE A 208 2.88 16.83 -29.38
N LYS A 209 3.08 16.90 -30.70
CA LYS A 209 2.17 16.35 -31.70
C LYS A 209 2.29 14.83 -31.62
N ALA A 210 1.52 14.25 -30.71
CA ALA A 210 1.24 12.82 -30.73
C ALA A 210 0.85 12.46 -32.16
N THR A 211 1.60 11.55 -32.79
CA THR A 211 1.26 11.06 -34.12
C THR A 211 -0.14 10.48 -34.05
N PRO A 212 -1.08 10.88 -34.93
CA PRO A 212 -2.42 10.32 -34.92
C PRO A 212 -2.29 8.80 -35.12
N MET A 213 -3.04 8.04 -34.32
CA MET A 213 -3.03 6.58 -34.40
C MET A 213 -3.23 6.16 -35.85
N PRO A 214 -2.40 5.26 -36.42
CA PRO A 214 -2.45 4.92 -37.84
C PRO A 214 -3.87 4.59 -38.27
N GLN A 215 -4.39 5.38 -39.21
CA GLN A 215 -5.73 5.18 -39.75
C GLN A 215 -5.69 4.00 -40.73
N TYR A 216 -5.72 2.79 -40.18
CA TYR A 216 -6.01 1.60 -40.95
C TYR A 216 -7.34 1.81 -41.68
N PRO A 217 -7.43 1.54 -43.00
CA PRO A 217 -8.70 1.62 -43.70
C PRO A 217 -9.72 0.68 -43.03
N ASN A 218 -10.98 1.11 -42.94
CA ASN A 218 -12.05 0.26 -42.36
C ASN A 218 -12.19 -1.08 -43.11
N SER A 219 -11.81 -1.10 -44.39
CA SER A 219 -11.43 -2.33 -45.10
C SER A 219 -10.02 -2.76 -44.68
N GLY A 220 -9.90 -3.36 -43.49
CA GLY A 220 -8.69 -4.07 -43.11
C GLY A 220 -8.40 -5.23 -44.10
N PRO A 221 -7.15 -5.71 -44.19
CA PRO A 221 -6.87 -6.88 -45.01
C PRO A 221 -7.73 -8.06 -44.55
N GLU A 222 -8.19 -8.90 -45.49
CA GLU A 222 -9.01 -10.06 -45.17
C GLU A 222 -8.23 -11.04 -44.29
N ILE A 223 -8.45 -10.97 -42.97
CA ILE A 223 -7.83 -11.88 -42.01
C ILE A 223 -8.46 -13.25 -42.19
N LYS A 224 -7.85 -14.07 -43.05
CA LYS A 224 -8.21 -15.47 -43.27
C LYS A 224 -8.07 -16.23 -41.96
N LEU A 225 -9.18 -16.35 -41.24
CA LEU A 225 -9.21 -17.01 -39.93
C LEU A 225 -8.81 -18.47 -40.10
N THR A 226 -7.70 -18.86 -39.46
CA THR A 226 -7.26 -20.25 -39.44
C THR A 226 -8.41 -21.16 -38.98
N THR A 227 -8.58 -22.31 -39.62
CA THR A 227 -9.63 -23.31 -39.30
C THR A 227 -9.82 -23.56 -37.80
N ALA A 228 -8.73 -23.63 -37.04
CA ALA A 228 -8.75 -23.81 -35.58
C ALA A 228 -9.39 -22.63 -34.82
N VAL A 229 -9.29 -21.39 -35.31
CA VAL A 229 -9.93 -20.21 -34.72
C VAL A 229 -11.44 -20.28 -34.91
N ILE A 230 -11.91 -20.55 -36.14
CA ILE A 230 -13.34 -20.72 -36.45
C ILE A 230 -13.94 -21.81 -35.56
N LEU A 231 -13.30 -22.97 -35.45
CA LEU A 231 -13.80 -24.09 -34.65
C LEU A 231 -13.76 -23.82 -33.13
N ARG A 232 -12.71 -23.15 -32.61
CA ARG A 232 -12.63 -22.78 -31.18
C ARG A 232 -13.67 -21.72 -30.81
N GLU A 233 -13.90 -20.73 -31.66
CA GLU A 233 -14.91 -19.68 -31.43
C GLU A 233 -16.33 -20.25 -31.49
N ASP A 234 -16.64 -21.07 -32.51
CA ASP A 234 -17.92 -21.78 -32.63
C ASP A 234 -18.21 -22.68 -31.42
N ALA A 235 -17.25 -23.51 -31.00
CA ALA A 235 -17.39 -24.33 -29.79
C ALA A 235 -17.56 -23.49 -28.51
N MET A 236 -16.91 -22.32 -28.42
CA MET A 236 -17.09 -21.38 -27.30
C MET A 236 -18.50 -20.78 -27.28
N TYR A 237 -19.05 -20.40 -28.44
CA TYR A 237 -20.43 -19.93 -28.54
C TYR A 237 -21.44 -21.03 -28.22
N GLN A 238 -21.26 -22.25 -28.73
CA GLN A 238 -22.14 -23.39 -28.43
C GLN A 238 -22.13 -23.72 -26.93
N ARG A 239 -20.95 -23.73 -26.28
CA ARG A 239 -20.84 -23.93 -24.82
C ARG A 239 -21.52 -22.80 -24.02
N ASN A 240 -21.47 -21.56 -24.51
CA ASN A 240 -22.15 -20.42 -23.88
C ASN A 240 -23.67 -20.46 -24.09
N GLN A 241 -24.13 -20.88 -25.27
CA GLN A 241 -25.56 -21.09 -25.57
C GLN A 241 -26.13 -22.23 -24.75
N ALA A 242 -25.43 -23.37 -24.66
CA ALA A 242 -25.82 -24.49 -23.81
C ALA A 242 -25.90 -24.10 -22.33
N LYS A 243 -24.95 -23.31 -21.82
CA LYS A 243 -25.01 -22.74 -20.46
C LYS A 243 -26.20 -21.80 -20.26
N ALA A 244 -26.49 -20.93 -21.22
CA ALA A 244 -27.64 -20.02 -21.15
C ALA A 244 -28.98 -20.78 -21.22
N ALA A 245 -29.09 -21.78 -22.09
CA ALA A 245 -30.25 -22.65 -22.21
C ALA A 245 -30.47 -23.48 -20.94
N ALA A 246 -29.43 -24.11 -20.38
CA ALA A 246 -29.52 -24.85 -19.13
C ALA A 246 -29.90 -23.96 -17.93
N LEU A 247 -29.45 -22.69 -17.92
CA LEU A 247 -29.82 -21.71 -16.90
C LEU A 247 -31.28 -21.23 -17.05
N LEU A 248 -31.78 -21.03 -18.28
CA LEU A 248 -33.20 -20.75 -18.54
C LEU A 248 -34.06 -21.95 -18.16
N GLN A 249 -33.68 -23.15 -18.60
CA GLN A 249 -34.34 -24.41 -18.24
C GLN A 249 -34.38 -24.62 -16.73
N ALA A 250 -33.31 -24.31 -15.99
CA ALA A 250 -33.30 -24.37 -14.53
C ALA A 250 -34.32 -23.41 -13.90
N PHE A 251 -34.45 -22.16 -14.40
CA PHE A 251 -35.50 -21.25 -13.93
C PHE A 251 -36.91 -21.73 -14.30
N GLU A 252 -37.08 -22.35 -15.47
CA GLU A 252 -38.34 -22.93 -15.94
C GLU A 252 -38.74 -24.21 -15.15
N THR A 253 -37.78 -25.00 -14.66
CA THR A 253 -38.05 -26.20 -13.85
C THR A 253 -38.15 -25.93 -12.35
N GLU A 254 -37.38 -24.98 -11.81
CA GLU A 254 -37.41 -24.67 -10.37
C GLU A 254 -38.63 -23.82 -9.95
N LEU A 255 -39.28 -23.12 -10.91
CA LEU A 255 -40.43 -22.22 -10.71
C LEU A 255 -40.30 -21.34 -9.44
N ARG A 256 -39.08 -20.84 -9.22
CA ARG A 256 -38.55 -20.61 -7.87
C ARG A 256 -39.32 -19.55 -7.10
N ASP A 257 -39.95 -19.97 -5.99
CA ASP A 257 -40.70 -19.06 -5.12
C ASP A 257 -39.80 -17.90 -4.64
N SER A 258 -40.31 -16.69 -4.81
CA SER A 258 -39.64 -15.45 -4.44
C SER A 258 -39.83 -15.09 -2.97
N LEU A 259 -40.80 -15.72 -2.28
CA LEU A 259 -41.13 -15.42 -0.90
C LEU A 259 -39.94 -15.54 0.08
N PRO A 260 -39.06 -16.57 0.02
CA PRO A 260 -37.91 -16.67 0.91
C PRO A 260 -36.89 -15.54 0.71
N PHE A 261 -36.73 -15.03 -0.53
CA PHE A 261 -35.86 -13.88 -0.82
C PHE A 261 -36.43 -12.59 -0.21
N TYR A 262 -37.74 -12.37 -0.31
CA TYR A 262 -38.38 -11.22 0.33
C TYR A 262 -38.38 -11.31 1.86
N GLN A 263 -38.56 -12.51 2.43
CA GLN A 263 -38.43 -12.75 3.86
C GLN A 263 -37.00 -12.46 4.36
N TRP A 264 -35.98 -13.00 3.70
CA TRP A 264 -34.58 -12.69 4.02
C TRP A 264 -34.28 -11.19 3.92
N LYS A 265 -34.72 -10.53 2.84
CA LYS A 265 -34.52 -9.09 2.66
C LYS A 265 -35.17 -8.28 3.79
N ALA A 266 -36.40 -8.60 4.16
CA ALA A 266 -37.10 -7.94 5.27
C ALA A 266 -36.40 -8.20 6.62
N GLN A 267 -35.86 -9.40 6.84
CA GLN A 267 -35.10 -9.76 8.03
C GLN A 267 -33.79 -8.97 8.13
N MET A 268 -33.04 -8.83 7.02
CA MET A 268 -31.82 -8.03 6.97
C MET A 268 -32.12 -6.55 7.21
N GLN A 269 -33.12 -5.98 6.53
CA GLN A 269 -33.54 -4.58 6.76
C GLN A 269 -33.94 -4.34 8.22
N GLN A 270 -34.68 -5.27 8.84
CA GLN A 270 -35.01 -5.18 10.27
C GLN A 270 -33.79 -5.27 11.19
N GLN A 271 -32.73 -5.99 10.81
CA GLN A 271 -31.47 -6.03 11.56
C GLN A 271 -30.68 -4.72 11.41
N ASP A 272 -30.58 -4.18 10.21
CA ASP A 272 -29.95 -2.88 9.92
C ASP A 272 -30.67 -1.73 10.66
N ASP A 273 -32.01 -1.69 10.62
CA ASP A 273 -32.82 -0.70 11.33
C ASP A 273 -32.62 -0.79 12.86
N ARG A 274 -32.53 -2.00 13.42
CA ARG A 274 -32.22 -2.22 14.85
C ARG A 274 -30.81 -1.76 15.22
N ALA A 275 -29.82 -2.00 14.35
CA ALA A 275 -28.45 -1.56 14.54
C ALA A 275 -28.33 -0.03 14.47
N GLN A 276 -29.02 0.61 13.52
CA GLN A 276 -29.10 2.07 13.45
C GLN A 276 -29.81 2.65 14.68
N ALA A 277 -30.92 2.05 15.12
CA ALA A 277 -31.64 2.48 16.31
C ALA A 277 -30.79 2.40 17.59
N SER A 278 -30.00 1.32 17.78
CA SER A 278 -29.13 1.18 18.95
C SER A 278 -27.97 2.19 18.94
N VAL A 279 -27.33 2.43 17.79
CA VAL A 279 -26.30 3.48 17.62
C VAL A 279 -26.87 4.87 17.91
N MET A 280 -28.08 5.17 17.42
CA MET A 280 -28.74 6.45 17.71
C MET A 280 -29.15 6.59 19.18
N ALA A 281 -29.53 5.50 19.85
CA ALA A 281 -29.82 5.50 21.28
C ALA A 281 -28.55 5.73 22.13
N ALA A 282 -27.46 5.01 21.83
CA ALA A 282 -26.17 5.21 22.49
C ALA A 282 -25.67 6.65 22.33
N ARG A 283 -25.69 7.20 21.11
CA ARG A 283 -25.29 8.58 20.83
C ARG A 283 -26.16 9.63 21.56
N ARG A 284 -27.45 9.36 21.78
CA ARG A 284 -28.32 10.24 22.60
C ARG A 284 -27.91 10.22 24.07
N LEU A 285 -27.54 9.06 24.61
CA LEU A 285 -27.02 8.93 25.98
C LEU A 285 -25.66 9.63 26.15
N GLU A 286 -24.72 9.43 25.21
CA GLU A 286 -23.44 10.15 25.17
C GLU A 286 -23.65 11.67 25.12
N MET A 287 -24.57 12.16 24.28
CA MET A 287 -24.91 13.59 24.22
C MET A 287 -25.51 14.12 25.52
N ALA A 288 -26.33 13.33 26.23
CA ALA A 288 -26.86 13.71 27.53
C ALA A 288 -25.78 13.73 28.63
N GLN A 289 -24.89 12.73 28.65
CA GLN A 289 -23.74 12.66 29.55
C GLN A 289 -22.76 13.82 29.31
N ALA A 290 -22.42 14.11 28.06
CA ALA A 290 -21.58 15.24 27.69
C ALA A 290 -22.19 16.60 28.10
N GLN A 291 -23.51 16.75 27.99
CA GLN A 291 -24.22 17.92 28.52
C GLN A 291 -24.21 18.00 30.06
N HIS A 292 -24.21 16.87 30.77
CA HIS A 292 -24.09 16.84 32.23
C HIS A 292 -22.67 17.27 32.66
N ILE A 293 -21.65 16.60 32.12
CA ILE A 293 -20.23 16.88 32.39
C ILE A 293 -19.88 18.34 32.05
N ALA A 294 -20.41 18.90 30.95
CA ALA A 294 -20.21 20.30 30.60
C ALA A 294 -20.83 21.29 31.61
N LYS A 295 -21.99 20.97 32.21
CA LYS A 295 -22.59 21.78 33.28
C LYS A 295 -21.77 21.69 34.56
N GLU A 296 -21.33 20.50 34.94
CA GLU A 296 -20.50 20.27 36.13
C GLU A 296 -19.14 20.97 36.02
N ALA A 297 -18.46 20.84 34.87
CA ALA A 297 -17.20 21.54 34.60
C ALA A 297 -17.38 23.07 34.64
N ALA A 298 -18.49 23.61 34.14
CA ALA A 298 -18.79 25.04 34.22
C ALA A 298 -19.05 25.51 35.67
N ILE A 299 -19.67 24.66 36.52
CA ILE A 299 -19.87 24.92 37.95
C ILE A 299 -18.53 24.88 38.70
N ALA A 300 -17.70 23.86 38.44
CA ALA A 300 -16.36 23.71 39.01
C ALA A 300 -15.48 24.92 38.68
N ALA A 301 -15.33 25.25 37.39
CA ALA A 301 -14.56 26.42 36.94
C ALA A 301 -15.09 27.73 37.54
N ARG A 302 -16.42 27.89 37.73
CA ARG A 302 -17.00 29.04 38.43
C ARG A 302 -16.62 29.07 39.91
N ASN A 303 -16.43 27.93 40.56
CA ASN A 303 -16.02 27.85 41.96
C ASN A 303 -14.52 28.07 42.15
N ASP A 304 -13.66 27.52 41.27
CA ASP A 304 -12.22 27.79 41.33
C ASP A 304 -11.88 29.24 41.00
N ASN A 305 -12.59 29.86 40.05
CA ASN A 305 -12.48 31.31 39.81
C ASN A 305 -12.87 32.15 41.05
N LYS A 306 -13.81 31.71 41.89
CA LYS A 306 -14.08 32.36 43.19
C LYS A 306 -12.91 32.18 44.16
N ARG A 307 -12.34 30.97 44.25
CA ARG A 307 -11.20 30.66 45.16
C ARG A 307 -9.97 31.48 44.79
N VAL A 308 -9.66 31.61 43.50
CA VAL A 308 -8.57 32.46 42.99
C VAL A 308 -8.85 33.94 43.26
N ALA A 309 -10.09 34.43 43.02
CA ALA A 309 -10.45 35.80 43.36
C ALA A 309 -10.36 36.09 44.88
N GLN A 310 -10.67 35.12 45.73
CA GLN A 310 -10.52 35.22 47.18
C GLN A 310 -9.04 35.25 47.61
N SER A 311 -8.19 34.37 47.08
CA SER A 311 -6.76 34.38 47.40
C SER A 311 -6.07 35.65 46.90
N MET A 312 -6.37 36.11 45.68
CA MET A 312 -5.89 37.40 45.17
C MET A 312 -6.33 38.58 46.05
N LYS A 313 -7.57 38.57 46.57
CA LYS A 313 -8.07 39.61 47.49
C LYS A 313 -7.34 39.59 48.84
N MET A 314 -6.91 38.42 49.33
CA MET A 314 -6.10 38.32 50.55
C MET A 314 -4.65 38.76 50.30
N ILE A 315 -4.05 38.39 49.17
CA ILE A 315 -2.71 38.84 48.76
C ILE A 315 -2.70 40.37 48.61
N ALA A 316 -3.70 40.97 47.95
CA ALA A 316 -3.82 42.42 47.81
C ALA A 316 -3.89 43.14 49.17
N LYS A 317 -4.71 42.66 50.11
CA LYS A 317 -4.75 43.20 51.48
C LYS A 317 -3.38 43.16 52.17
N ASN A 318 -2.66 42.04 52.05
CA ASN A 318 -1.35 41.90 52.67
C ASN A 318 -0.33 42.88 52.04
N LEU A 319 -0.34 43.02 50.72
CA LEU A 319 0.51 43.98 50.00
C LEU A 319 0.18 45.44 50.34
N ASP A 320 -1.09 45.78 50.61
CA ASP A 320 -1.47 47.12 51.06
C ASP A 320 -1.03 47.40 52.52
N VAL A 321 -1.06 46.39 53.40
CA VAL A 321 -0.49 46.46 54.75
C VAL A 321 1.04 46.60 54.70
N GLU A 322 1.72 45.87 53.82
CA GLU A 322 3.16 46.01 53.61
C GLU A 322 3.53 47.37 53.02
N ARG A 323 2.80 47.85 52.00
CA ARG A 323 3.01 49.19 51.43
C ARG A 323 2.84 50.29 52.48
N THR A 324 1.79 50.24 53.30
CA THR A 324 1.56 51.24 54.35
C THR A 324 2.61 51.16 55.47
N ARG A 325 3.10 49.96 55.82
CA ARG A 325 4.27 49.78 56.71
C ARG A 325 5.54 50.40 56.10
N GLN A 326 5.83 50.11 54.83
CA GLN A 326 6.99 50.66 54.12
C GLN A 326 6.93 52.19 54.05
N SER A 327 5.77 52.78 53.70
CA SER A 327 5.58 54.23 53.68
C SER A 327 5.75 54.88 55.06
N ARG A 328 5.32 54.22 56.15
CA ARG A 328 5.60 54.69 57.52
C ARG A 328 7.09 54.63 57.85
N GLN A 329 7.79 53.59 57.41
CA GLN A 329 9.24 53.43 57.61
C GLN A 329 10.04 54.46 56.80
N THR A 330 9.69 54.73 55.54
CA THR A 330 10.36 55.77 54.73
C THR A 330 10.08 57.17 55.27
N LEU A 331 8.83 57.49 55.67
CA LEU A 331 8.52 58.76 56.33
C LEU A 331 9.31 58.95 57.64
N SER A 332 9.47 57.90 58.45
CA SER A 332 10.29 57.94 59.66
C SER A 332 11.77 58.17 59.33
N ARG A 333 12.31 57.45 58.35
CA ARG A 333 13.69 57.63 57.87
C ARG A 333 13.92 59.02 57.30
N HIS A 334 12.99 59.55 56.49
CA HIS A 334 13.06 60.91 55.96
C HIS A 334 13.00 61.98 57.07
N ARG A 335 12.21 61.74 58.14
CA ARG A 335 12.19 62.62 59.32
C ARG A 335 13.52 62.61 60.07
N GLN A 336 14.11 61.43 60.28
CA GLN A 336 15.45 61.28 60.87
C GLN A 336 16.53 61.93 60.00
N GLN A 337 16.48 61.70 58.68
CA GLN A 337 17.38 62.34 57.71
C GLN A 337 17.20 63.86 57.69
N MET A 338 15.99 64.40 57.84
CA MET A 338 15.79 65.85 57.95
C MET A 338 16.35 66.42 59.26
N THR A 339 16.27 65.70 60.39
CA THR A 339 16.99 66.12 61.62
C THR A 339 18.50 66.05 61.45
N GLN A 340 19.03 65.05 60.74
CA GLN A 340 20.46 64.94 60.41
C GLN A 340 20.90 66.03 59.43
N ILE A 341 20.12 66.35 58.39
CA ILE A 341 20.40 67.40 57.41
C ILE A 341 20.32 68.79 58.07
N LYS A 342 19.42 69.00 59.03
CA LYS A 342 19.41 70.21 59.86
C LYS A 342 20.72 70.33 60.65
N HIS A 343 21.10 69.30 61.39
CA HIS A 343 22.35 69.27 62.16
C HIS A 343 23.60 69.41 61.27
N ILE A 344 23.60 68.84 60.06
CA ILE A 344 24.65 68.99 59.05
C ILE A 344 24.71 70.43 58.52
N ARG A 345 23.58 71.08 58.23
CA ARG A 345 23.56 72.51 57.87
C ARG A 345 24.12 73.41 58.98
N GLU A 346 23.91 73.04 60.24
CA GLU A 346 24.32 73.81 61.40
C GLU A 346 25.79 73.54 61.82
N CYS A 347 26.30 72.32 61.63
CA CYS A 347 27.61 71.89 62.15
C CYS A 347 28.64 71.45 61.09
N ALA A 348 28.23 70.83 59.99
CA ALA A 348 29.16 70.33 58.97
C ALA A 348 29.98 71.41 58.23
N PRO A 349 29.50 72.64 57.93
CA PRO A 349 30.35 73.65 57.28
C PRO A 349 31.52 74.11 58.16
N ARG A 350 31.49 73.87 59.48
CA ARG A 350 32.66 74.04 60.36
C ARG A 350 33.61 72.85 60.21
N ASN A 351 33.14 71.63 60.51
CA ASN A 351 33.98 70.43 60.52
C ASN A 351 34.66 70.13 59.17
N ALA A 352 34.00 70.45 58.05
CA ALA A 352 34.55 70.25 56.71
C ALA A 352 35.78 71.14 56.42
N GLN A 353 35.86 72.35 56.99
CA GLN A 353 37.03 73.23 56.84
C GLN A 353 38.28 72.64 57.53
N ASP A 354 38.10 71.94 58.65
CA ASP A 354 39.21 71.32 59.39
C ASP A 354 39.70 70.01 58.75
N GLN A 355 38.83 69.24 58.10
CA GLN A 355 39.23 68.03 57.36
C GLN A 355 39.96 68.37 56.06
N LEU A 356 39.50 69.37 55.29
CA LEU A 356 40.17 69.83 54.07
C LEU A 356 41.61 70.35 54.30
N ARG A 357 41.94 70.75 55.53
CA ARG A 357 43.29 71.12 55.97
C ARG A 357 44.20 69.91 56.30
N ARG A 358 43.62 68.74 56.53
CA ARG A 358 44.33 67.49 56.86
C ARG A 358 44.56 66.64 55.62
N ASP A 359 43.52 66.38 54.82
CA ASP A 359 43.60 65.41 53.72
C ASP A 359 44.47 65.90 52.55
N LYS A 360 44.56 67.23 52.36
CA LYS A 360 45.53 67.85 51.44
C LYS A 360 47.01 67.61 51.82
N ARG A 361 47.30 67.10 53.02
CA ARG A 361 48.67 66.72 53.44
C ARG A 361 48.97 65.24 53.24
N SER A 362 47.98 64.35 53.22
CA SER A 362 48.18 62.91 53.02
C SER A 362 48.16 62.51 51.55
N GLN A 363 47.17 62.98 50.78
CA GLN A 363 46.97 62.54 49.39
C GLN A 363 48.11 62.92 48.43
N ALA A 364 48.94 63.90 48.81
CA ALA A 364 50.16 64.27 48.09
C ALA A 364 51.30 63.25 48.21
N ALA A 365 51.25 62.33 49.19
CA ALA A 365 52.32 61.37 49.49
C ALA A 365 52.09 59.96 48.91
N GLU A 366 50.85 59.61 48.56
CA GLU A 366 50.49 58.24 48.15
C GLU A 366 50.44 58.07 46.63
N LEU A 367 50.00 59.10 45.89
CA LEU A 367 49.85 59.06 44.42
C LEU A 367 51.18 58.89 43.67
N THR A 368 52.31 59.22 44.30
CA THR A 368 53.66 59.04 43.78
C THR A 368 54.15 57.59 43.79
N ILE A 369 53.57 56.71 44.62
CA ILE A 369 54.15 55.38 44.90
C ILE A 369 53.56 54.28 44.01
N LEU A 370 52.29 54.40 43.60
CA LEU A 370 51.54 53.30 42.95
C LEU A 370 51.70 53.24 41.42
N LEU A 371 51.93 54.38 40.74
CA LEU A 371 51.93 54.45 39.27
C LEU A 371 53.10 53.72 38.58
N GLU A 372 54.16 53.40 39.33
CA GLU A 372 55.38 52.79 38.79
C GLU A 372 55.32 51.25 38.70
N GLN A 373 54.44 50.61 39.48
CA GLN A 373 54.52 49.16 39.73
C GLN A 373 53.78 48.30 38.68
N GLU A 374 52.59 48.69 38.23
CA GLU A 374 51.74 47.82 37.39
C GLU A 374 52.22 47.64 35.95
N ARG A 375 53.00 48.59 35.41
CA ARG A 375 53.33 48.62 33.97
C ARG A 375 54.30 47.53 33.51
N ALA A 376 55.08 46.94 34.41
CA ALA A 376 56.17 46.04 34.05
C ALA A 376 55.73 44.60 33.71
N GLN A 377 54.70 44.06 34.37
CA GLN A 377 54.48 42.61 34.41
C GLN A 377 53.69 42.03 33.22
N LYS A 378 52.88 42.84 32.52
CA LYS A 378 51.77 42.33 31.69
C LYS A 378 52.13 42.00 30.23
N ALA A 379 53.35 42.32 29.77
CA ALA A 379 53.71 42.25 28.36
C ALA A 379 54.26 40.88 27.87
N LEU A 380 54.83 40.06 28.78
CA LEU A 380 55.74 38.98 28.37
C LEU A 380 55.08 37.63 28.01
N GLN A 381 53.84 37.38 28.43
CA GLN A 381 53.28 36.01 28.43
C GLN A 381 52.51 35.62 27.15
N VAL A 382 52.08 36.57 26.32
CA VAL A 382 51.08 36.32 25.26
C VAL A 382 51.65 35.70 23.96
N ALA A 383 52.96 35.82 23.72
CA ALA A 383 53.54 35.55 22.39
C ALA A 383 53.86 34.09 22.06
N ALA A 384 53.87 33.17 23.04
CA ALA A 384 54.58 31.89 22.91
C ALA A 384 53.78 30.69 22.38
N GLU A 385 52.45 30.69 22.45
CA GLU A 385 51.66 29.44 22.36
C GLU A 385 51.14 29.03 20.97
N GLN A 386 51.16 29.91 19.96
CA GLN A 386 50.30 29.73 18.78
C GLN A 386 50.86 28.84 17.65
N SER A 387 52.16 28.55 17.58
CA SER A 387 52.81 28.06 16.34
C SER A 387 52.83 26.54 16.09
N LYS A 388 52.33 25.69 17.00
CA LYS A 388 52.67 24.24 17.03
C LYS A 388 51.54 23.26 16.69
N ARG A 389 50.46 23.68 16.01
CA ARG A 389 49.21 22.88 15.91
C ARG A 389 48.76 22.43 14.51
N GLU A 390 49.46 22.76 13.42
CA GLU A 390 48.82 22.77 12.08
C GLU A 390 49.32 21.74 11.04
N GLU A 391 50.45 21.05 11.24
CA GLU A 391 51.09 20.28 10.15
C GLU A 391 50.66 18.81 9.96
N THR A 392 50.11 18.14 10.98
CA THR A 392 50.01 16.66 11.00
C THR A 392 48.92 16.04 10.10
N LEU A 393 48.07 16.85 9.46
CA LEU A 393 46.75 16.44 8.98
C LEU A 393 46.64 16.42 7.44
N ARG A 394 47.54 15.72 6.74
CA ARG A 394 47.56 15.68 5.25
C ARG A 394 47.89 14.34 4.57
N ALA A 395 48.40 13.34 5.30
CA ALA A 395 48.79 12.04 4.72
C ALA A 395 47.61 11.04 4.59
N ILE A 396 47.88 9.91 3.93
CA ILE A 396 47.06 8.69 3.82
C ILE A 396 45.90 8.78 2.80
N ARG A 397 46.31 8.51 1.56
CA ARG A 397 45.54 8.19 0.34
C ARG A 397 46.32 7.09 -0.42
N ALA A 398 45.72 6.17 -1.19
CA ALA A 398 44.31 5.80 -1.37
C ALA A 398 44.19 4.51 -2.23
N LEU A 399 43.11 3.73 -2.02
CA LEU A 399 42.49 2.78 -2.98
C LEU A 399 43.23 1.47 -3.38
N HIS A 400 42.44 0.40 -3.69
CA HIS A 400 42.80 -0.75 -4.58
C HIS A 400 41.62 -1.76 -4.81
N THR A 401 41.33 -2.24 -6.05
CA THR A 401 40.58 -3.51 -6.40
C THR A 401 40.59 -3.85 -7.93
N ALA A 402 40.29 -5.10 -8.41
CA ALA A 402 40.34 -5.50 -9.87
C ALA A 402 39.65 -6.85 -10.34
N ARG A 403 39.28 -6.95 -11.66
CA ARG A 403 39.25 -8.08 -12.70
C ARG A 403 38.49 -9.47 -12.59
N GLY A 404 38.04 -10.08 -13.75
CA GLY A 404 37.81 -11.57 -13.99
C GLY A 404 36.82 -12.11 -15.12
N PRO A 405 37.18 -13.07 -16.06
CA PRO A 405 36.35 -13.77 -17.14
C PRO A 405 36.55 -15.35 -17.30
N HIS A 406 36.14 -16.22 -18.30
CA HIS A 406 35.01 -16.50 -19.29
C HIS A 406 35.26 -17.86 -20.13
N ILE A 407 34.38 -18.36 -21.11
CA ILE A 407 34.57 -19.30 -22.32
C ILE A 407 33.62 -20.57 -22.53
N ALA A 408 33.49 -21.16 -23.77
CA ALA A 408 32.71 -22.38 -24.28
C ALA A 408 33.27 -22.94 -25.68
N SER A 409 32.82 -23.91 -26.54
CA SER A 409 31.74 -24.97 -26.78
C SER A 409 31.97 -25.85 -28.09
N PHE A 410 31.35 -27.05 -28.37
CA PHE A 410 31.49 -27.90 -29.64
C PHE A 410 30.37 -29.00 -29.94
N ASP A 411 30.27 -29.59 -31.18
CA ASP A 411 29.42 -30.75 -31.64
C ASP A 411 29.88 -31.42 -33.02
N PRO A 412 29.61 -32.71 -33.38
CA PRO A 412 30.14 -33.41 -34.59
C PRO A 412 29.12 -33.92 -35.66
N SER A 413 29.59 -34.42 -36.82
CA SER A 413 28.71 -35.02 -37.86
C SER A 413 29.42 -36.01 -38.84
N GLU A 414 29.14 -37.31 -38.76
CA GLU A 414 29.54 -38.34 -39.74
C GLU A 414 28.70 -39.63 -39.59
N THR A 415 28.53 -40.43 -40.65
CA THR A 415 27.72 -41.68 -40.63
C THR A 415 28.48 -42.88 -41.18
N ALA A 416 28.53 -43.98 -40.42
CA ALA A 416 29.30 -45.18 -40.76
C ALA A 416 28.60 -46.09 -41.78
N GLN A 417 29.37 -46.59 -42.74
CA GLN A 417 28.91 -47.52 -43.79
C GLN A 417 28.95 -48.96 -43.28
N LEU A 418 27.80 -49.60 -43.19
CA LEU A 418 27.60 -50.95 -42.63
C LEU A 418 26.80 -51.80 -43.64
N GLY A 419 27.48 -52.66 -44.39
CA GLY A 419 26.87 -53.50 -45.43
C GLY A 419 25.90 -54.53 -44.84
N LEU A 420 24.73 -54.72 -45.47
CA LEU A 420 23.63 -55.51 -44.92
C LEU A 420 22.82 -56.23 -46.01
N LEU A 421 22.37 -57.44 -45.69
CA LEU A 421 22.07 -58.57 -46.59
C LEU A 421 20.87 -58.45 -47.57
N ASP A 422 20.33 -57.26 -47.80
CA ASP A 422 19.24 -57.01 -48.78
C ASP A 422 19.70 -56.10 -49.95
N GLU A 423 20.94 -56.31 -50.41
CA GLU A 423 21.54 -55.64 -51.59
C GLU A 423 20.92 -56.14 -52.91
N MET A 424 19.63 -55.89 -53.10
CA MET A 424 18.96 -56.09 -54.39
C MET A 424 19.58 -55.17 -55.46
N SER A 425 19.87 -55.73 -56.63
CA SER A 425 20.33 -54.97 -57.79
C SER A 425 19.39 -53.81 -58.12
N GLN A 426 19.94 -52.60 -58.25
CA GLN A 426 19.22 -51.37 -58.57
C GLN A 426 18.28 -51.53 -59.78
N SER A 427 18.67 -52.31 -60.80
CA SER A 427 17.91 -52.49 -62.03
C SER A 427 16.73 -53.48 -61.91
N GLU A 428 16.81 -54.47 -61.02
CA GLU A 428 15.65 -55.35 -60.75
C GLU A 428 14.62 -54.63 -59.89
N LEU A 429 15.10 -53.87 -58.89
CA LEU A 429 14.31 -52.90 -58.14
C LEU A 429 13.49 -52.02 -59.10
N GLU A 430 14.12 -51.40 -60.10
CA GLU A 430 13.42 -50.53 -61.06
C GLU A 430 12.27 -51.20 -61.84
N ALA A 431 12.39 -52.48 -62.22
CA ALA A 431 11.37 -53.15 -63.01
C ALA A 431 10.11 -53.44 -62.18
N ARG A 432 10.28 -54.01 -60.97
CA ARG A 432 9.18 -54.24 -60.02
C ARG A 432 8.56 -52.91 -59.59
N LEU A 433 9.40 -51.92 -59.31
CA LEU A 433 9.02 -50.54 -59.00
C LEU A 433 8.17 -49.89 -60.10
N ARG A 434 8.41 -50.17 -61.39
CA ARG A 434 7.58 -49.64 -62.50
C ARG A 434 6.16 -50.20 -62.51
N ALA A 435 5.98 -51.52 -62.37
CA ALA A 435 4.65 -52.13 -62.29
C ALA A 435 3.90 -51.66 -61.03
N GLN A 436 4.58 -51.69 -59.89
CA GLN A 436 4.02 -51.24 -58.61
C GLN A 436 3.64 -49.75 -58.62
N LYS A 437 4.44 -48.89 -59.29
CA LYS A 437 4.11 -47.47 -59.50
C LYS A 437 2.81 -47.25 -60.27
N ALA A 438 2.45 -48.12 -61.22
CA ALA A 438 1.20 -47.98 -61.99
C ALA A 438 -0.02 -48.27 -61.12
N GLU A 439 -0.01 -49.39 -60.37
CA GLU A 439 -1.09 -49.75 -59.43
C GLU A 439 -1.21 -48.73 -58.28
N ILE A 440 -0.07 -48.20 -57.80
CA ILE A 440 -0.04 -47.08 -56.86
C ILE A 440 -0.67 -45.83 -57.47
N ALA A 441 -0.37 -45.50 -58.73
CA ALA A 441 -0.91 -44.29 -59.39
C ALA A 441 -2.44 -44.31 -59.53
N GLU A 442 -3.05 -45.45 -59.88
CA GLU A 442 -4.52 -45.56 -59.93
C GLU A 442 -5.15 -45.42 -58.52
N LYS A 443 -4.57 -46.11 -57.53
CA LYS A 443 -4.99 -45.99 -56.12
C LYS A 443 -4.75 -44.59 -55.56
N GLU A 444 -3.76 -43.86 -56.06
CA GLU A 444 -3.54 -42.45 -55.77
C GLU A 444 -4.61 -41.56 -56.42
N VAL A 445 -5.03 -41.80 -57.66
CA VAL A 445 -6.07 -40.99 -58.32
C VAL A 445 -7.38 -41.05 -57.56
N GLU A 446 -7.83 -42.23 -57.11
CA GLU A 446 -9.07 -42.32 -56.34
C GLU A 446 -8.92 -41.71 -54.94
N LYS A 447 -7.81 -41.99 -54.22
CA LYS A 447 -7.51 -41.30 -52.96
C LYS A 447 -7.45 -39.77 -53.12
N ARG A 448 -6.91 -39.25 -54.22
CA ARG A 448 -6.89 -37.81 -54.55
C ARG A 448 -8.32 -37.27 -54.76
N ARG A 449 -9.23 -38.04 -55.38
CA ARG A 449 -10.67 -37.69 -55.53
C ARG A 449 -11.40 -37.69 -54.18
N GLU A 450 -11.20 -38.71 -53.35
CA GLU A 450 -11.75 -38.78 -51.99
C GLU A 450 -11.26 -37.61 -51.13
N ILE A 451 -9.94 -37.35 -51.15
CA ILE A 451 -9.32 -36.21 -50.46
C ILE A 451 -9.87 -34.88 -50.98
N ALA A 452 -10.16 -34.74 -52.28
CA ALA A 452 -10.78 -33.54 -52.83
C ALA A 452 -12.21 -33.33 -52.32
N ARG A 453 -13.08 -34.36 -52.36
CA ARG A 453 -14.44 -34.31 -51.82
C ARG A 453 -14.44 -34.00 -50.31
N ALA A 454 -13.59 -34.71 -49.56
CA ALA A 454 -13.42 -34.50 -48.12
C ALA A 454 -12.82 -33.12 -47.79
N LYS A 455 -12.12 -32.45 -48.71
CA LYS A 455 -11.69 -31.05 -48.58
C LYS A 455 -12.84 -30.08 -48.83
N SER A 456 -13.60 -30.24 -49.92
CA SER A 456 -14.73 -29.34 -50.24
C SER A 456 -15.86 -29.41 -49.20
N GLU A 457 -16.13 -30.58 -48.63
CA GLU A 457 -17.04 -30.69 -47.49
C GLU A 457 -16.51 -29.93 -46.25
N LYS A 458 -15.21 -30.00 -45.99
CA LYS A 458 -14.60 -29.31 -44.84
C LYS A 458 -14.61 -27.80 -45.03
N THR A 459 -14.40 -27.28 -46.24
CA THR A 459 -14.52 -25.84 -46.50
C THR A 459 -15.96 -25.37 -46.35
N GLY A 460 -16.94 -26.03 -46.98
CA GLY A 460 -18.36 -25.67 -46.82
C GLY A 460 -18.86 -25.72 -45.37
N LYS A 461 -18.42 -26.73 -44.59
CA LYS A 461 -18.70 -26.81 -43.14
C LYS A 461 -18.04 -25.69 -42.32
N LEU A 462 -16.91 -25.13 -42.77
CA LEU A 462 -16.25 -23.98 -42.14
C LEU A 462 -16.84 -22.65 -42.58
N GLU A 463 -17.24 -22.51 -43.85
CA GLU A 463 -17.93 -21.33 -44.40
C GLU A 463 -19.28 -21.12 -43.70
N GLY A 464 -20.07 -22.19 -43.51
CA GLY A 464 -21.33 -22.13 -42.76
C GLY A 464 -21.13 -21.70 -41.29
N LYS A 465 -20.07 -22.20 -40.62
CA LYS A 465 -19.70 -21.76 -39.27
C LYS A 465 -19.23 -20.30 -39.25
N MET A 466 -18.41 -19.88 -40.22
CA MET A 466 -17.92 -18.51 -40.37
C MET A 466 -19.07 -17.52 -40.58
N ALA A 467 -20.05 -17.84 -41.43
CA ALA A 467 -21.24 -17.01 -41.64
C ALA A 467 -22.08 -16.85 -40.35
N ASN A 468 -22.24 -17.93 -39.57
CA ASN A 468 -22.90 -17.87 -38.27
C ASN A 468 -22.11 -17.00 -37.26
N LEU A 469 -20.78 -17.18 -37.18
CA LEU A 469 -19.91 -16.38 -36.33
C LEU A 469 -19.97 -14.88 -36.68
N MET A 470 -19.95 -14.52 -37.97
CA MET A 470 -20.07 -13.12 -38.39
C MET A 470 -21.42 -12.52 -37.99
N ARG A 471 -22.53 -13.22 -38.23
CA ARG A 471 -23.87 -12.79 -37.76
C ARG A 471 -23.91 -12.55 -36.24
N ILE A 472 -23.28 -13.44 -35.45
CA ILE A 472 -23.20 -13.30 -33.99
C ILE A 472 -22.30 -12.12 -33.58
N ARG A 473 -21.17 -11.91 -34.27
CA ARG A 473 -20.26 -10.78 -34.05
C ARG A 473 -20.94 -9.43 -34.38
N GLU A 474 -21.73 -9.36 -35.44
CA GLU A 474 -22.52 -8.18 -35.82
C GLU A 474 -23.63 -7.88 -34.79
N ALA A 475 -24.38 -8.89 -34.37
CA ALA A 475 -25.37 -8.76 -33.30
C ALA A 475 -24.73 -8.30 -31.98
N ARG A 476 -23.58 -8.86 -31.59
CA ARG A 476 -22.82 -8.41 -30.41
C ARG A 476 -22.29 -6.99 -30.58
N SER A 477 -21.81 -6.60 -31.76
CA SER A 477 -21.27 -5.27 -32.06
C SER A 477 -22.36 -4.21 -31.96
N THR A 478 -23.52 -4.43 -32.59
CA THR A 478 -24.68 -3.53 -32.53
C THR A 478 -25.26 -3.44 -31.11
N GLN A 479 -25.39 -4.55 -30.39
CA GLN A 479 -25.80 -4.56 -28.98
C GLN A 479 -24.80 -3.79 -28.09
N SER A 480 -23.49 -3.98 -28.29
CA SER A 480 -22.45 -3.28 -27.53
C SER A 480 -22.46 -1.76 -27.81
N ARG A 481 -22.69 -1.35 -29.06
CA ARG A 481 -22.89 0.07 -29.42
C ARG A 481 -24.12 0.63 -28.69
N ARG A 482 -25.25 -0.08 -28.72
CA ARG A 482 -26.50 0.34 -28.02
C ARG A 482 -26.31 0.45 -26.50
N GLN A 483 -25.62 -0.50 -25.87
CA GLN A 483 -25.30 -0.44 -24.43
C GLN A 483 -24.37 0.74 -24.08
N ARG A 484 -23.36 1.04 -24.91
CA ARG A 484 -22.49 2.22 -24.71
C ARG A 484 -23.29 3.52 -24.79
N MET A 485 -24.18 3.67 -25.78
CA MET A 485 -25.05 4.85 -25.91
C MET A 485 -25.98 5.01 -24.70
N LEU A 486 -26.61 3.93 -24.22
CA LEU A 486 -27.47 3.96 -23.03
C LEU A 486 -26.67 4.29 -21.75
N SER A 487 -25.47 3.75 -21.60
CA SER A 487 -24.58 4.07 -20.47
C SER A 487 -24.16 5.55 -20.48
N GLN A 488 -23.80 6.09 -21.64
CA GLN A 488 -23.49 7.52 -21.80
C GLN A 488 -24.70 8.42 -21.52
N GLN A 489 -25.91 8.04 -21.95
CA GLN A 489 -27.14 8.77 -21.63
C GLN A 489 -27.44 8.75 -20.12
N ASN A 490 -27.25 7.62 -19.45
CA ASN A 490 -27.44 7.51 -18.01
C ASN A 490 -26.39 8.32 -17.23
N GLN A 491 -25.12 8.34 -17.68
CA GLN A 491 -24.07 9.17 -17.09
C GLN A 491 -24.33 10.67 -17.32
N ALA A 492 -24.84 11.06 -18.48
CA ALA A 492 -25.25 12.45 -18.73
C ALA A 492 -26.43 12.87 -17.83
N ARG A 493 -27.41 11.97 -17.60
CA ARG A 493 -28.52 12.21 -16.67
C ARG A 493 -28.05 12.37 -15.24
N THR A 494 -27.22 11.47 -14.71
CA THR A 494 -26.72 11.61 -13.32
C THR A 494 -25.81 12.84 -13.16
N GLN A 495 -25.05 13.22 -14.19
CA GLN A 495 -24.32 14.49 -14.20
C GLN A 495 -25.26 15.72 -14.15
N GLN A 496 -26.38 15.69 -14.89
CA GLN A 496 -27.41 16.74 -14.85
C GLN A 496 -28.12 16.79 -13.48
N GLU A 497 -28.48 15.65 -12.90
CA GLU A 497 -29.05 15.53 -11.55
C GLU A 497 -28.08 16.09 -10.50
N HIS A 498 -26.79 15.75 -10.58
CA HIS A 498 -25.76 16.28 -9.70
C HIS A 498 -25.52 17.79 -9.89
N SER A 499 -25.56 18.33 -11.12
CA SER A 499 -25.43 19.78 -11.33
C SER A 499 -26.64 20.54 -10.77
N LEU A 500 -27.86 20.04 -10.99
CA LEU A 500 -29.09 20.63 -10.45
C LEU A 500 -29.09 20.59 -8.91
N ALA A 501 -28.71 19.47 -8.30
CA ALA A 501 -28.57 19.35 -6.85
C ALA A 501 -27.49 20.30 -6.30
N ALA A 502 -26.38 20.49 -7.01
CA ALA A 502 -25.34 21.44 -6.63
C ALA A 502 -25.78 22.91 -6.77
N GLU A 503 -26.65 23.24 -7.71
CA GLU A 503 -27.27 24.56 -7.85
C GLU A 503 -28.30 24.83 -6.75
N GLN A 504 -29.16 23.85 -6.42
CA GLN A 504 -30.08 23.91 -5.29
C GLN A 504 -29.31 24.11 -3.97
N ALA A 505 -28.26 23.31 -3.71
CA ALA A 505 -27.44 23.45 -2.52
C ALA A 505 -26.72 24.81 -2.42
N LYS A 506 -26.29 25.40 -3.55
CA LYS A 506 -25.77 26.79 -3.59
C LYS A 506 -26.85 27.81 -3.24
N ALA A 507 -28.05 27.67 -3.82
CA ALA A 507 -29.17 28.56 -3.55
C ALA A 507 -29.59 28.52 -2.07
N ASP A 508 -29.66 27.34 -1.48
CA ASP A 508 -30.02 27.19 -0.06
C ASP A 508 -28.89 27.66 0.89
N ALA A 509 -27.63 27.48 0.51
CA ALA A 509 -26.51 28.10 1.23
C ALA A 509 -26.57 29.64 1.19
N LEU A 510 -26.96 30.24 0.06
CA LEU A 510 -27.16 31.69 -0.05
C LEU A 510 -28.35 32.17 0.80
N LYS A 511 -29.48 31.46 0.80
CA LYS A 511 -30.62 31.73 1.72
C LYS A 511 -30.16 31.68 3.19
N ALA A 512 -29.44 30.63 3.58
CA ALA A 512 -28.95 30.46 4.95
C ALA A 512 -27.94 31.56 5.37
N ILE A 513 -27.10 32.04 4.44
CA ILE A 513 -26.22 33.19 4.68
C ILE A 513 -27.05 34.46 4.88
N HIS A 514 -28.04 34.72 4.03
CA HIS A 514 -28.90 35.91 4.10
C HIS A 514 -29.76 35.94 5.38
N GLU A 515 -30.35 34.81 5.76
CA GLU A 515 -30.99 34.63 7.07
C GLU A 515 -30.03 34.93 8.22
N ARG A 516 -28.78 34.46 8.11
CA ARG A 516 -27.80 34.66 9.18
C ARG A 516 -27.43 36.14 9.29
N THR A 517 -27.18 36.85 8.18
CA THR A 517 -26.95 38.31 8.22
C THR A 517 -28.14 39.04 8.81
N ALA A 518 -29.37 38.76 8.37
CA ALA A 518 -30.57 39.37 8.93
C ALA A 518 -30.71 39.15 10.46
N LYS A 519 -30.33 37.97 10.96
CA LYS A 519 -30.29 37.65 12.41
C LYS A 519 -29.18 38.43 13.15
N TRP A 520 -28.03 38.68 12.54
CA TRP A 520 -26.99 39.58 13.09
C TRP A 520 -27.44 41.05 13.08
N ASP A 521 -28.05 41.51 12.00
CA ASP A 521 -28.52 42.89 11.83
C ASP A 521 -29.65 43.24 12.81
N ALA A 522 -30.63 42.33 12.97
CA ALA A 522 -31.68 42.44 13.98
C ALA A 522 -31.08 42.51 15.41
N LYS A 523 -30.11 41.63 15.72
CA LYS A 523 -29.41 41.65 17.02
C LYS A 523 -28.62 42.95 17.23
N ALA A 524 -27.98 43.48 16.20
CA ALA A 524 -27.28 44.76 16.26
C ALA A 524 -28.25 45.94 16.46
N ALA A 525 -29.43 45.91 15.84
CA ALA A 525 -30.49 46.88 16.08
C ALA A 525 -31.03 46.81 17.52
N ASP A 526 -31.19 45.62 18.08
CA ASP A 526 -31.62 45.44 19.48
C ASP A 526 -30.54 45.82 20.50
N CYS A 527 -29.25 45.58 20.24
CA CYS A 527 -28.16 46.14 21.04
C CYS A 527 -28.24 47.68 21.06
N LYS A 528 -28.37 48.33 19.89
CA LYS A 528 -28.54 49.79 19.78
C LYS A 528 -29.81 50.31 20.47
N ARG A 529 -30.89 49.51 20.52
CA ARG A 529 -32.10 49.82 21.30
C ARG A 529 -31.87 49.69 22.81
N GLN A 530 -31.06 48.72 23.26
CA GLN A 530 -30.70 48.56 24.67
C GLN A 530 -29.75 49.67 25.14
N GLU A 531 -28.73 50.04 24.35
CA GLU A 531 -27.84 51.18 24.60
C GLU A 531 -28.64 52.48 24.75
N LYS A 532 -29.55 52.78 23.82
CA LYS A 532 -30.46 53.94 23.93
C LYS A 532 -31.40 53.89 25.15
N LYS A 533 -31.68 52.72 25.73
CA LYS A 533 -32.41 52.58 27.00
C LYS A 533 -31.50 52.81 28.21
N SER A 534 -30.29 52.24 28.22
CA SER A 534 -29.34 52.41 29.32
C SER A 534 -28.78 53.84 29.40
N ASP A 535 -28.56 54.53 28.28
CA ASP A 535 -28.17 55.94 28.29
C ASP A 535 -29.30 56.82 28.81
N LYS A 536 -30.57 56.56 28.44
CA LYS A 536 -31.72 57.27 29.01
C LYS A 536 -31.81 57.08 30.53
N THR A 537 -31.64 55.87 31.06
CA THR A 537 -31.66 55.63 32.52
C THR A 537 -30.44 56.21 33.23
N ARG A 538 -29.26 56.23 32.57
CA ARG A 538 -28.03 56.89 33.06
C ARG A 538 -28.15 58.41 33.10
N HIS A 539 -28.83 59.01 32.12
CA HIS A 539 -29.13 60.45 32.10
C HIS A 539 -30.17 60.81 33.19
N PHE A 540 -31.19 59.97 33.38
CA PHE A 540 -32.18 60.13 34.45
C PHE A 540 -31.54 60.04 35.85
N ARG A 541 -30.62 59.08 36.05
CA ARG A 541 -29.80 58.94 37.28
C ARG A 541 -28.73 60.04 37.48
N LYS A 542 -28.57 60.97 36.53
CA LYS A 542 -27.72 62.17 36.65
C LYS A 542 -28.53 63.46 36.88
N ARG A 543 -29.87 63.36 36.93
CA ARG A 543 -30.80 64.48 37.21
C ARG A 543 -31.55 64.32 38.55
N LYS A 544 -31.17 63.31 39.33
CA LYS A 544 -31.37 63.19 40.77
C LYS A 544 -29.99 63.13 41.43
#